data_AF-A0A3Q9G8X8-F1
#
_entry.id   AF-A0A3Q9G8X8-F1
#
_cell.length_a   1.000
_cell.length_b   1.000
_cell.length_c   1.000
_cell.angle_alpha   90.00
_cell.angle_beta   90.00
_cell.angle_gamma   90.00
#
_symmetry.space_group_name_H-M   'P 1'
#
loop_
_entity.id
_entity.type
_entity.pdbx_description
1 polymer ?
#
loop_
_entity_poly.entity_id
_entity_poly.type
_entity_poly.pdbx_seq_one_letter_code
_entity_poly.pdbx_strand_id
1 'polypeptide(L)'
;MVNMKLGCLNHAVLTYQSIVADGLRCIGWIANYPESMPFLAENLHELTVLLPIPKIAEFAFESDISEAAKKIDITVLTSLL
;
A
#
# COMPACT_ATOMS: atom_id res chain seq x y z
N MET A 1 1.33 -1.70 -5.23
CA MET A 1 -0.03 -1.97 -4.72
C MET A 1 -0.01 -3.29 -3.98
N VAL A 2 -0.71 -3.37 -2.85
CA VAL A 2 -0.84 -4.58 -2.03
C VAL A 2 -2.32 -4.93 -1.95
N ASN A 3 -2.69 -6.09 -2.48
CA ASN A 3 -4.04 -6.63 -2.29
C ASN A 3 -4.10 -7.26 -0.90
N MET A 4 -4.98 -6.74 -0.06
CA MET A 4 -5.15 -7.17 1.31
C MET A 4 -5.86 -8.53 1.32
N LYS A 5 -5.13 -9.55 1.75
CA LYS A 5 -5.59 -10.94 1.90
C LYS A 5 -4.61 -11.70 2.80
N LEU A 6 -4.95 -12.92 3.20
CA LEU A 6 -4.02 -13.77 3.92
C LEU A 6 -2.70 -13.92 3.13
N GLY A 7 -1.57 -13.71 3.81
CA GLY A 7 -0.23 -13.73 3.23
C GLY A 7 0.26 -12.40 2.60
N CYS A 8 -0.56 -11.34 2.58
CA CYS A 8 -0.18 -10.06 1.96
C CYS A 8 1.08 -9.43 2.56
N LEU A 9 1.30 -9.57 3.88
CA LEU A 9 2.51 -9.11 4.59
C LEU A 9 3.79 -9.64 3.94
N ASN A 10 3.89 -10.96 3.80
CA ASN A 10 5.06 -11.61 3.23
C ASN A 10 5.30 -11.17 1.78
N HIS A 11 4.24 -11.18 0.96
CA HIS A 11 4.35 -10.77 -0.44
C HIS A 11 4.77 -9.29 -0.59
N ALA A 12 4.21 -8.39 0.21
CA ALA A 12 4.54 -6.98 0.16
C ALA A 12 5.99 -6.72 0.57
N VAL A 13 6.46 -7.32 1.66
CA VAL A 13 7.84 -7.19 2.15
C VAL A 13 8.84 -7.76 1.15
N LEU A 14 8.60 -8.97 0.64
CA LEU A 14 9.49 -9.57 -0.36
C LEU A 14 9.54 -8.74 -1.65
N THR A 15 8.39 -8.23 -2.12
CA THR A 15 8.34 -7.36 -3.30
C THR A 15 9.13 -6.07 -3.07
N TYR A 16 8.96 -5.44 -1.91
CA TYR A 16 9.71 -4.23 -1.53
C TYR A 16 11.22 -4.49 -1.50
N GLN A 17 11.64 -5.59 -0.85
CA GLN A 17 13.05 -5.98 -0.79
C GLN A 17 13.64 -6.24 -2.18
N SER A 18 12.90 -6.90 -3.08
CA SER A 18 13.34 -7.10 -4.46
C SER A 18 13.52 -5.78 -5.22
N ILE A 19 12.55 -4.84 -5.10
CA ILE A 19 12.67 -3.52 -5.74
C ILE A 19 13.94 -2.80 -5.25
N VAL A 20 14.21 -2.82 -3.95
CA VAL A 20 15.40 -2.18 -3.37
C VAL A 20 16.68 -2.90 -3.78
N ALA A 21 16.68 -4.24 -3.84
CA ALA A 21 17.82 -5.03 -4.27
C ALA A 21 18.20 -4.77 -5.74
N ASP A 22 17.22 -4.43 -6.58
CA ASP A 22 17.42 -4.00 -7.97
C ASP A 22 17.97 -2.56 -8.08
N GLY A 23 18.26 -1.90 -6.95
CA GLY A 23 18.78 -0.53 -6.91
C GLY A 23 17.73 0.55 -7.18
N LEU A 24 16.45 0.17 -7.19
CA LEU A 24 15.34 1.10 -7.43
C LEU A 24 14.80 1.68 -6.13
N ARG A 25 14.24 2.88 -6.23
CA ARG A 25 13.52 3.52 -5.12
C ARG A 25 12.04 3.20 -5.21
N CYS A 26 11.52 2.44 -4.26
CA CYS A 26 10.08 2.33 -4.06
C CYS A 26 9.58 3.60 -3.34
N ILE A 27 8.69 4.37 -3.95
CA ILE A 27 8.28 5.69 -3.43
C ILE A 27 7.03 5.63 -2.54
N GLY A 28 6.38 4.48 -2.44
CA GLY A 28 5.17 4.31 -1.65
C GLY A 28 4.37 3.11 -2.10
N TRP A 29 3.27 2.86 -1.37
CA TRP A 29 2.40 1.72 -1.62
C TRP A 29 0.93 2.11 -1.45
N ILE A 30 0.05 1.24 -1.94
CA ILE A 30 -1.40 1.42 -1.91
C ILE A 30 -1.99 0.13 -1.37
N ALA A 31 -2.88 0.24 -0.37
CA ALA A 31 -3.67 -0.87 0.13
C ALA A 31 -4.97 -1.00 -0.68
N ASN A 32 -5.30 -2.22 -1.12
CA ASN A 32 -6.54 -2.51 -1.85
C ASN A 32 -7.28 -3.70 -1.23
N TYR A 33 -8.53 -3.49 -0.83
CA TYR A 33 -9.40 -4.45 -0.14
C TYR A 33 -10.85 -4.27 -0.62
N PRO A 34 -11.19 -4.75 -1.85
CA PRO A 34 -12.56 -4.62 -2.36
C PRO A 34 -13.58 -5.39 -1.51
N GLU A 35 -13.14 -6.40 -0.77
CA GLU A 35 -13.95 -7.19 0.14
C GLU A 35 -13.41 -7.09 1.57
N SER A 36 -14.29 -7.23 2.55
CA SER A 36 -13.88 -7.28 3.96
C SER A 36 -13.01 -8.51 4.23
N MET A 37 -11.94 -8.34 5.01
CA MET A 37 -11.12 -9.46 5.47
C MET A 37 -10.92 -9.42 6.98
N PRO A 38 -10.72 -10.59 7.62
CA PRO A 38 -10.28 -10.63 9.01
C PRO A 38 -8.96 -9.88 9.21
N PHE A 39 -8.85 -9.19 10.34
CA PHE A 39 -7.62 -8.51 10.78
C PHE A 39 -7.10 -7.44 9.79
N LEU A 40 -7.99 -6.77 9.04
CA LEU A 40 -7.59 -5.76 8.07
C LEU A 40 -6.77 -4.64 8.73
N ALA A 41 -7.26 -4.11 9.86
CA ALA A 41 -6.61 -2.99 10.56
C ALA A 41 -5.20 -3.38 11.05
N GLU A 42 -5.05 -4.58 11.58
CA GLU A 42 -3.80 -5.15 12.04
C GLU A 42 -2.83 -5.36 10.87
N ASN A 43 -3.31 -5.90 9.75
CA ASN A 43 -2.48 -6.07 8.55
C ASN A 43 -2.04 -4.71 7.97
N LEU A 44 -2.91 -3.71 7.96
CA LEU A 44 -2.57 -2.35 7.51
C LEU A 44 -1.55 -1.69 8.44
N HIS A 45 -1.71 -1.87 9.75
CA HIS A 45 -0.78 -1.38 10.75
C HIS A 45 0.60 -2.01 10.53
N GLU A 46 0.67 -3.33 10.43
CA GLU A 46 1.95 -4.02 10.28
C GLU A 46 2.63 -3.72 8.94
N LEU A 47 1.89 -3.62 7.84
CA LEU A 47 2.47 -3.17 6.58
C LEU A 47 3.04 -1.75 6.67
N THR A 48 2.39 -0.85 7.42
CA THR A 48 2.87 0.52 7.63
C THR A 48 4.16 0.55 8.45
N VAL A 49 4.34 -0.40 9.39
CA VAL A 49 5.58 -0.54 10.17
C VAL A 49 6.69 -1.20 9.35
N LEU A 50 6.37 -2.26 8.60
CA LEU A 50 7.34 -3.07 7.86
C LEU A 50 7.84 -2.42 6.56
N LEU A 51 7.02 -1.58 5.93
CA LEU A 51 7.38 -0.89 4.70
C LEU A 51 7.83 0.54 5.02
N PRO A 52 9.13 0.87 4.93
CA PRO A 52 9.66 2.20 5.23
C PRO A 52 9.41 3.18 4.07
N ILE A 53 8.19 3.18 3.55
CA ILE A 53 7.70 3.96 2.41
C ILE A 53 6.25 4.37 2.69
N PRO A 54 5.80 5.54 2.24
CA PRO A 54 4.48 6.05 2.61
C PRO A 54 3.34 5.19 2.03
N LYS A 55 2.28 5.02 2.82
CA LYS A 55 0.98 4.54 2.31
C LYS A 55 0.31 5.71 1.60
N ILE A 56 0.24 5.66 0.28
CA ILE A 56 -0.28 6.71 -0.60
C ILE A 56 -1.81 6.72 -0.58
N ALA A 57 -2.42 5.54 -0.53
CA ALA A 57 -3.87 5.39 -0.57
C ALA A 57 -4.32 4.07 0.06
N GLU A 58 -5.60 4.03 0.41
CA GLU A 58 -6.31 2.88 0.92
C GLU A 58 -7.67 2.78 0.22
N PHE A 59 -7.95 1.65 -0.44
CA PHE A 59 -9.13 1.43 -1.27
C PHE A 59 -9.98 0.26 -0.79
N ALA A 60 -11.15 0.59 -0.22
CA ALA A 60 -12.31 -0.30 -0.26
C ALA A 60 -12.89 -0.35 -1.68
N PHE A 61 -13.87 -1.23 -1.92
CA PHE A 61 -14.63 -1.19 -3.18
C PHE A 61 -15.27 0.19 -3.37
N GLU A 62 -15.02 0.78 -4.53
CA GLU A 62 -15.50 2.10 -4.94
C GLU A 62 -15.92 2.00 -6.40
N SER A 63 -17.17 2.35 -6.71
CA SER A 63 -17.70 2.27 -8.07
C SER A 63 -17.42 3.52 -8.89
N ASP A 64 -17.10 4.65 -8.25
CA ASP A 64 -16.73 5.89 -8.93
C ASP A 64 -15.22 6.13 -8.88
N ILE A 65 -14.57 6.07 -10.05
CA ILE A 65 -13.13 6.31 -10.20
C ILE A 65 -12.75 7.73 -9.74
N SER A 66 -13.62 8.71 -9.89
CA SER A 66 -13.38 10.09 -9.46
C SER A 66 -13.32 10.19 -7.94
N GLU A 67 -14.18 9.46 -7.23
CA GLU A 67 -14.14 9.38 -5.76
C GLU A 67 -12.95 8.57 -5.26
N ALA A 68 -12.58 7.49 -5.97
CA ALA A 68 -11.35 6.75 -5.68
C ALA A 68 -10.11 7.66 -5.82
N ALA A 69 -10.00 8.42 -6.91
CA ALA A 69 -8.84 9.26 -7.18
C ALA A 69 -8.57 10.28 -6.05
N LYS A 70 -9.61 10.81 -5.39
CA LYS A 70 -9.47 11.74 -4.25
C LYS A 70 -8.77 11.13 -3.03
N LYS A 71 -8.74 9.80 -2.90
CA LYS A 71 -8.10 9.08 -1.78
C LYS A 71 -6.59 8.95 -1.96
N ILE A 72 -6.05 9.35 -3.12
CA ILE A 72 -4.62 9.30 -3.42
C ILE A 72 -3.95 10.56 -2.86
N ASP A 73 -3.20 10.40 -1.77
CA ASP A 73 -2.38 11.47 -1.24
C ASP A 73 -1.03 11.54 -1.97
N ILE A 74 -0.94 12.41 -2.98
CA ILE A 74 0.29 12.64 -3.73
C ILE A 74 1.30 13.53 -2.98
N THR A 75 0.89 14.19 -1.89
CA THR A 75 1.78 15.11 -1.16
C THR A 75 2.95 14.37 -0.52
N VAL A 76 2.73 13.12 -0.11
CA VAL A 76 3.76 12.22 0.45
C VAL A 76 4.88 11.86 -0.53
N LEU A 77 4.66 12.07 -1.84
CA LEU A 77 5.68 11.81 -2.86
C LEU A 77 6.61 12.99 -3.05
N THR A 78 6.13 14.21 -2.81
CA THR A 78 6.95 15.42 -2.95
C THR A 78 8.01 15.57 -1.86
N SER A 79 7.82 14.93 -0.69
CA SER A 79 8.84 14.86 0.36
C SER A 79 10.02 13.93 0.06
N LEU A 80 9.98 13.20 -1.07
CA LEU A 80 11.01 12.23 -1.49
C LEU A 80 11.88 12.75 -2.65
N LEU A 81 11.60 13.96 -3.15
CA LEU A 81 12.35 14.71 -4.17
C LEU A 81 13.15 15.83 -3.50
#